data_AF-A0AAD8GY62-F1
#
_entry.id   AF-A0AAD8GY62-F1
#
_cell.length_a   1.000
_cell.length_b   1.000
_cell.length_c   1.000
_cell.angle_alpha   90.00
_cell.angle_beta   90.00
_cell.angle_gamma   90.00
#
_symmetry.space_group_name_H-M   'P 1'
#
loop_
_entity.id
_entity.type
_entity.pdbx_description
1 polymer ?
#
loop_
_entity_poly.entity_id
_entity_poly.type
_entity_poly.pdbx_seq_one_letter_code
_entity_poly.pdbx_strand_id
1 'polypeptide(L)'
;MTNEVTAGIIRVAKGMHLKVLGPARLPVKVMNIGTRLAPCPKGSNLRGKLKLQIYGTIVEVFSSMEAVDQIISGYNEHDVEIEFLVVDVGGWCKRGGVGASLG
;
A
#
# COMPACT_ATOMS: atom_id res chain seq x y z
N MET A 1 1.17 -10.19 -8.82
CA MET A 1 -0.04 -9.69 -8.14
C MET A 1 0.15 -8.32 -7.49
N THR A 2 0.81 -8.16 -6.33
CA THR A 2 0.92 -6.83 -5.68
C THR A 2 1.52 -5.76 -6.60
N ASN A 3 2.59 -6.07 -7.33
CA ASN A 3 3.22 -5.14 -8.27
C ASN A 3 2.29 -4.68 -9.41
N GLU A 4 1.39 -5.55 -9.88
CA GLU A 4 0.46 -5.23 -10.97
C GLU A 4 -0.64 -4.29 -10.48
N VAL A 5 -1.19 -4.56 -9.29
CA VAL A 5 -2.20 -3.71 -8.65
C VAL A 5 -1.62 -2.33 -8.33
N THR A 6 -0.41 -2.27 -7.76
CA THR A 6 0.27 -1.00 -7.50
C THR A 6 0.51 -0.19 -8.78
N ALA A 7 0.92 -0.84 -9.87
CA ALA A 7 1.11 -0.17 -11.15
C ALA A 7 -0.21 0.33 -11.74
N GLY A 8 -1.30 -0.43 -11.59
CA GLY A 8 -2.66 -0.04 -11.98
C GLY A 8 -3.13 1.21 -11.25
N ILE A 9 -3.01 1.23 -9.91
CA ILE A 9 -3.37 2.38 -9.06
C ILE A 9 -2.59 3.62 -9.48
N ILE A 10 -1.27 3.52 -9.69
CA ILE A 10 -0.43 4.65 -10.13
C ILE A 10 -0.88 5.16 -11.52
N ARG A 11 -1.26 4.25 -12.43
CA ARG A 11 -1.73 4.64 -13.77
C ARG A 11 -3.04 5.42 -13.70
N VAL A 12 -3.99 4.96 -12.89
CA VAL A 12 -5.28 5.65 -12.69
C VAL A 12 -5.08 7.00 -12.02
N ALA A 13 -4.28 7.06 -10.95
CA ALA A 13 -3.98 8.30 -10.25
C ALA A 13 -3.30 9.34 -11.16
N LYS A 14 -2.40 8.92 -12.05
CA LYS A 14 -1.80 9.79 -13.07
C LYS A 14 -2.80 10.26 -14.13
N GLY A 15 -3.77 9.42 -14.50
CA GLY A 15 -4.87 9.81 -15.39
C GLY A 15 -5.78 10.87 -14.79
N MET A 16 -5.94 10.88 -13.46
CA MET A 16 -6.68 11.90 -12.70
C MET A 16 -5.83 13.14 -12.35
N HIS A 17 -4.60 13.24 -12.87
CA HIS A 17 -3.65 14.32 -12.59
C HIS A 17 -3.30 14.51 -11.09
N LEU A 18 -3.37 13.43 -10.30
CA LEU A 18 -3.01 13.46 -8.89
C LEU A 18 -1.49 13.38 -8.71
N LYS A 19 -0.97 14.02 -7.66
CA LYS A 19 0.42 13.85 -7.26
C LYS A 19 0.55 12.53 -6.51
N VAL A 20 1.43 11.67 -7.02
CA VAL A 20 1.71 10.36 -6.45
C VAL A 20 3.16 10.32 -6.03
N LEU A 21 3.43 9.97 -4.78
CA LEU A 21 4.77 9.57 -4.37
C LEU A 21 4.96 8.10 -4.72
N GLY A 22 6.17 7.79 -5.20
CA GLY A 22 6.49 6.48 -5.74
C GLY A 22 6.18 5.34 -4.74
N PRO A 23 5.89 4.13 -5.25
CA PRO A 23 5.53 3.03 -4.38
C PRO A 23 6.70 2.63 -3.48
N ALA A 24 6.46 2.63 -2.17
CA ALA A 24 7.42 2.17 -1.18
C ALA A 24 7.11 0.72 -0.80
N ARG A 25 8.09 -0.18 -0.97
CA ARG A 25 7.92 -1.58 -0.57
C ARG A 25 8.11 -1.73 0.93
N LEU A 26 7.13 -2.32 1.60
CA LEU A 26 7.26 -2.72 2.98
C LEU A 26 8.14 -3.96 3.10
N PRO A 27 8.89 -4.12 4.22
CA PRO A 27 9.61 -5.34 4.51
C PRO A 27 8.67 -6.55 4.50
N VAL A 28 9.07 -7.61 3.78
CA VAL A 28 8.29 -8.83 3.66
C VAL A 28 8.28 -9.55 5.01
N LYS A 29 7.08 -9.74 5.57
CA LYS A 29 6.90 -10.57 6.76
C LYS A 29 6.87 -12.03 6.32
N VAL A 30 7.86 -12.80 6.77
CA VAL A 30 7.98 -14.22 6.43
C VAL A 30 7.63 -15.06 7.65
N MET A 31 6.55 -15.84 7.54
CA MET A 31 6.22 -16.88 8.50
C MET A 31 6.77 -18.22 8.00
N ASN A 32 7.65 -18.83 8.79
CA ASN A 32 8.21 -20.14 8.49
C ASN A 32 7.56 -21.18 9.40
N ILE A 33 6.86 -22.15 8.82
CA ILE A 33 6.32 -23.29 9.55
C ILE A 33 7.17 -24.52 9.24
N GLY A 34 7.77 -25.10 10.27
CA GLY A 34 8.49 -26.37 10.18
C GLY A 34 7.61 -27.52 10.64
N THR A 35 7.11 -28.33 9.71
CA THR A 35 6.30 -29.51 10.05
C THR A 35 7.12 -30.79 9.89
N ARG A 36 6.73 -31.83 10.61
CA ARG A 36 7.22 -33.18 10.34
C ARG A 36 6.45 -33.74 9.15
N LEU A 37 7.17 -34.28 8.17
CA LEU A 37 6.55 -34.85 6.98
C LEU A 37 5.88 -36.20 7.28
N ALA A 38 6.52 -37.01 8.13
CA ALA A 38 5.96 -38.30 8.51
C ALA A 38 4.83 -38.13 9.55
N PRO A 39 3.65 -38.74 9.32
CA PRO A 39 2.51 -38.65 10.24
C PRO A 39 2.66 -39.56 11.47
N CYS A 40 3.59 -40.51 11.45
CA CYS A 40 3.77 -41.52 12.51
C CYS A 40 5.00 -41.23 13.40
N PRO A 41 4.91 -41.33 14.74
CA PRO A 41 6.00 -40.96 15.66
C PRO A 41 7.34 -41.68 15.40
N LYS A 42 7.31 -42.92 14.92
CA LYS A 42 8.51 -43.74 14.62
C LYS A 42 9.07 -43.59 13.19
N GLY A 43 8.47 -42.73 12.36
CA GLY A 43 8.94 -42.48 10.99
C GLY A 43 10.25 -41.67 10.89
N SER A 44 10.68 -41.42 9.66
CA SER A 44 11.87 -40.62 9.32
C SER A 44 11.78 -39.19 9.85
N ASN A 45 12.93 -38.63 10.29
CA ASN A 45 13.05 -37.27 10.83
C ASN A 45 13.03 -36.15 9.76
N LEU A 46 12.41 -36.40 8.61
CA LEU A 46 12.26 -35.43 7.54
C LEU A 46 11.29 -34.31 7.97
N ARG A 47 11.73 -33.06 7.80
CA ARG A 47 10.93 -31.87 8.10
C ARG A 47 10.64 -31.10 6.81
N GLY A 48 9.38 -30.77 6.59
CA GLY A 48 8.95 -29.83 5.56
C GLY A 48 9.14 -28.40 6.06
N LYS A 49 9.55 -27.50 5.16
CA LYS A 49 9.62 -26.06 5.42
C LYS A 49 8.56 -25.38 4.56
N LEU A 50 7.47 -24.94 5.18
CA LEU A 50 6.47 -24.10 4.54
C LEU A 50 6.84 -22.64 4.80
N LYS A 51 6.82 -21.82 3.75
CA LYS A 51 7.05 -20.38 3.85
C LYS A 51 5.80 -19.65 3.40
N LEU A 52 5.27 -18.80 4.26
CA LEU A 52 4.25 -17.82 3.92
C LEU A 52 4.93 -16.45 3.92
N GLN A 53 4.79 -15.73 2.82
CA GLN A 53 5.41 -14.42 2.64
C GLN A 53 4.31 -13.40 2.36
N ILE A 54 4.19 -12.42 3.25
CA ILE A 54 3.24 -11.32 3.10
C ILE A 54 4.00 -10.14 2.50
N TYR A 55 3.55 -9.70 1.32
CA TYR A 55 4.11 -8.56 0.61
C TYR A 55 3.21 -7.35 0.80
N GLY A 56 3.76 -6.27 1.34
CA GLY A 56 3.07 -4.98 1.46
C GLY A 56 3.73 -3.93 0.57
N THR A 57 2.95 -3.01 0.02
CA THR A 57 3.45 -1.84 -0.70
C THR A 57 2.58 -0.65 -0.31
N ILE A 58 3.20 0.51 -0.10
CA ILE A 58 2.53 1.76 0.22
C ILE A 58 2.60 2.65 -1.00
N VAL A 59 1.47 3.27 -1.34
CA VAL A 59 1.38 4.34 -2.33
C VAL A 59 0.79 5.55 -1.63
N GLU A 60 1.48 6.68 -1.69
CA GLU A 60 0.96 7.93 -1.16
C GLU A 60 0.42 8.77 -2.31
N VAL A 61 -0.82 9.23 -2.18
CA VAL A 61 -1.52 10.05 -3.17
C VAL A 61 -2.04 11.29 -2.47
N PHE A 62 -1.77 12.47 -3.06
CA PHE A 62 -2.35 13.73 -2.59
C PHE A 62 -3.69 13.94 -3.29
N SER A 63 -4.79 13.71 -2.59
CA SER A 63 -6.14 13.88 -3.12
C SER A 63 -7.19 14.03 -2.02
N SER A 64 -8.42 14.37 -2.40
CA SER A 64 -9.60 14.24 -1.55
C SER A 64 -9.99 12.77 -1.37
N MET A 65 -10.71 12.48 -0.28
CA MET A 65 -11.16 11.11 0.04
C MET A 65 -12.07 10.50 -1.05
N GLU A 66 -12.90 11.32 -1.69
CA GLU A 66 -13.82 10.89 -2.76
C GLU A 66 -13.09 10.28 -3.96
N ALA A 67 -11.95 10.88 -4.37
CA ALA A 67 -11.16 10.37 -5.48
C ALA A 67 -10.44 9.06 -5.11
N VAL A 68 -10.03 8.91 -3.84
CA VAL A 68 -9.37 7.69 -3.36
C VAL A 68 -10.35 6.51 -3.33
N ASP A 69 -11.59 6.75 -2.88
CA ASP A 69 -12.63 5.72 -2.84
C ASP A 69 -13.00 5.20 -4.24
N GLN A 70 -13.07 6.09 -5.25
CA GLN A 70 -13.27 5.71 -6.65
C GLN A 70 -12.14 4.84 -7.19
N ILE A 71 -10.88 5.16 -6.84
CA ILE A 71 -9.73 4.38 -7.27
C ILE A 71 -9.78 2.98 -6.62
N ILE A 72 -10.03 2.90 -5.31
CA ILE A 72 -10.03 1.63 -4.55
C ILE A 72 -11.18 0.72 -4.98
N SER A 73 -12.37 1.29 -5.21
CA SER A 73 -13.55 0.54 -5.64
C SER A 73 -13.35 -0.21 -6.96
N GLY A 74 -12.47 0.29 -7.83
CA GLY A 74 -12.15 -0.36 -9.11
C GLY A 74 -11.10 -1.48 -9.04
N TYR A 75 -10.57 -1.79 -7.85
CA TYR A 75 -9.56 -2.84 -7.65
C TYR A 75 -9.90 -3.82 -6.51
N ASN A 76 -11.10 -3.73 -5.92
CA ASN A 76 -11.53 -4.54 -4.78
C ASN A 76 -11.81 -6.01 -5.14
N GLU A 77 -11.96 -6.33 -6.42
CA GLU A 77 -12.13 -7.70 -6.92
C GLU A 77 -10.83 -8.53 -6.91
N HIS A 78 -9.70 -7.92 -6.58
CA HIS A 78 -8.40 -8.61 -6.53
C HIS A 78 -8.15 -9.26 -5.18
N ASP A 79 -7.34 -10.32 -5.17
CA ASP A 79 -6.90 -11.10 -3.99
C ASP A 79 -5.85 -10.34 -3.13
N VAL A 80 -6.00 -9.02 -3.05
CA VAL A 80 -5.11 -8.09 -2.34
C VAL A 80 -5.96 -7.23 -1.42
N GLU A 81 -5.67 -7.29 -0.13
CA GLU A 81 -6.29 -6.41 0.85
C GLU A 81 -5.69 -5.00 0.76
N ILE A 82 -6.56 -3.99 0.65
CA ILE A 82 -6.18 -2.59 0.52
C ILE A 82 -6.68 -1.83 1.75
N GLU A 83 -5.75 -1.30 2.52
CA GLU A 83 -6.03 -0.38 3.62
C GLU A 83 -5.62 1.04 3.23
N PHE A 84 -6.40 2.05 3.65
CA PHE A 84 -6.10 3.45 3.43
C PHE A 84 -5.87 4.19 4.75
N LEU A 85 -4.93 5.13 4.73
CA LEU A 85 -4.64 6.03 5.85
C LEU A 85 -4.83 7.47 5.39
N VAL A 86 -5.74 8.20 6.04
CA VAL A 86 -5.94 9.63 5.79
C VAL A 86 -5.05 10.42 6.73
N VAL A 87 -4.14 11.20 6.16
CA VAL A 87 -3.31 12.16 6.90
C VAL A 87 -3.79 13.56 6.52
N ASP A 88 -4.43 14.25 7.46
CA ASP A 88 -4.81 15.65 7.26
C ASP A 88 -3.54 16.52 7.33
N VAL A 89 -3.16 17.10 6.20
CA VAL A 89 -2.04 18.04 6.13
C VAL A 89 -2.59 19.43 6.43
N GLY A 90 -2.80 19.69 7.73
CA GLY A 90 -3.26 20.98 8.24
C GLY A 90 -2.43 22.15 7.68
N GLY A 91 -3.11 22.99 6.89
CA GLY A 91 -2.79 24.35 6.47
C GLY A 91 -1.34 24.85 6.54
N TRP A 92 -0.66 24.90 5.39
CA TRP A 92 0.39 25.91 5.17
C TRP A 92 -0.23 27.23 4.70
N CYS A 93 -0.92 27.93 5.61
CA CYS A 93 -1.26 29.33 5.39
C CYS A 93 0.02 30.16 5.64
N LYS A 94 0.70 30.56 4.56
CA LYS A 94 1.76 31.56 4.67
C LYS A 94 1.11 32.87 5.13
N ARG A 95 1.37 33.25 6.38
CA ARG A 95 1.45 34.66 6.79
C ARG A 95 2.46 35.33 5.86
N GLY A 96 1.97 36.03 4.84
CA GLY A 96 2.75 36.88 3.97
C GLY A 96 2.05 38.22 3.88
N GLY A 97 2.25 39.06 4.90
CA GLY A 97 1.96 40.48 4.77
C GLY A 97 2.95 41.10 3.79
N VAL A 98 2.44 41.72 2.73
CA VAL A 98 3.15 42.75 1.97
C VAL A 98 2.14 43.79 1.50
N GLY A 99 2.23 44.99 2.09
CA GLY A 99 2.05 46.27 1.40
C GLY A 99 0.66 46.67 0.91
N ALA A 100 -0.17 47.22 1.81
CA ALA A 100 -1.12 48.26 1.41
C ALA A 100 -0.34 49.58 1.25
N SER A 101 0.15 49.87 0.05
CA SER A 101 0.47 51.24 -0.34
C SER A 101 -0.82 51.90 -0.84
N LEU A 102 -1.48 52.64 0.06
CA LEU A 102 -2.47 53.63 -0.32
C LEU A 102 -1.72 54.84 -0.87
N GLY A 103 -1.94 55.14 -2.15
CA GLY A 103 -1.83 56.46 -2.75
C GLY A 103 -3.22 57.01 -3.01
#